data_AF-A0A6P5PMS4-F1
#
_entry.id   AF-A0A6P5PMS4-F1
#
_cell.length_a   1.000
_cell.length_b   1.000
_cell.length_c   1.000
_cell.angle_alpha   90.00
_cell.angle_beta   90.00
_cell.angle_gamma   90.00
#
_symmetry.space_group_name_H-M   'P 1'
#
loop_
_entity.id
_entity.type
_entity.pdbx_description
1 polymer ?
#
loop_
_entity_poly.entity_id
_entity_poly.type
_entity_poly.pdbx_seq_one_letter_code
_entity_poly.pdbx_strand_id
1 'polypeptide(L)'
;MPSWALFMVTSCLLLALPNQAQVTSQDVFLLALGTEPLNCFSQTFEDLTCFWDEEEAAPSGTYQLLYAYRGEKPRACPLYSQSVPTFGTRYVCQFPAQDEVRLFFPLHLWVKNVSLNQTLIQRVLFVDSVGLPAPPRVIKARGGSQPGELQIHWEAPAPEISDFLRHELRYGPTDSSNATAPSVIQLLSTETCCPTLWMPNPVPVLDQPPCVHPTTSQHGPVRTSPAAEAPSLTVKGGSCLVSGLQAGKSYWLQLRSQPDGVSLRGSWGPWSFPVTVDLPGDAVTIGLQCFTLDLKMVTCQWQQQDRTSAQGFFRHRRTRCCPTDRDPTWEKCEEEELRPGSQPTLVSRCHFKSRNDSVIHILVEVTTAQGAVHSYLGSPFWIHQAVLLPTPSLHWREVSSGRLELEWQHQSSWAAQETCYQLRYTGEGREDWKETEACFVALASRPTPGPRPVPQRHCSPKSF
;
A
#
# COMPACT_ATOMS: atom_id res chain seq x y z
N MET A 1 -8.46 4.48 -70.00
CA MET A 1 -8.52 5.78 -69.28
C MET A 1 -9.83 5.79 -68.51
N PRO A 2 -9.77 5.71 -67.17
CA PRO A 2 -9.48 6.89 -66.36
C PRO A 2 -8.33 6.67 -65.35
N SER A 3 -7.74 7.79 -64.94
CA SER A 3 -6.70 7.94 -63.92
C SER A 3 -7.39 8.14 -62.56
N TRP A 4 -7.12 7.24 -61.61
CA TRP A 4 -7.47 7.45 -60.20
C TRP A 4 -6.18 7.78 -59.45
N ALA A 5 -5.99 9.07 -59.18
CA ALA A 5 -4.95 9.56 -58.29
C ALA A 5 -5.38 9.31 -56.84
N LEU A 6 -4.76 8.32 -56.18
CA LEU A 6 -4.84 8.15 -54.74
C LEU A 6 -3.91 9.16 -54.07
N PHE A 7 -4.49 10.18 -53.45
CA PHE A 7 -3.81 11.06 -52.50
C PHE A 7 -3.49 10.25 -51.23
N MET A 8 -2.24 9.85 -51.08
CA MET A 8 -1.71 9.39 -49.79
C MET A 8 -1.38 10.63 -48.96
N VAL A 9 -2.28 10.97 -48.03
CA VAL A 9 -1.99 11.93 -46.95
C VAL A 9 -1.00 11.24 -46.00
N THR A 10 0.28 11.54 -46.17
CA THR A 10 1.32 11.21 -45.20
C THR A 10 1.10 12.07 -43.96
N SER A 11 0.33 11.53 -43.01
CA SER A 11 0.27 12.04 -41.65
C SER A 11 1.66 11.93 -41.03
N CYS A 12 2.43 13.01 -41.10
CA CYS A 12 3.63 13.18 -40.30
C CYS A 12 3.17 13.34 -38.85
N LEU A 13 3.05 12.21 -38.14
CA LEU A 13 3.14 12.20 -36.69
C LEU A 13 4.52 12.76 -36.35
N LEU A 14 4.54 14.03 -35.92
CA LEU A 14 5.69 14.65 -35.27
C LEU A 14 5.97 13.85 -34.00
N LEU A 15 6.80 12.82 -34.11
CA LEU A 15 7.43 12.18 -32.97
C LEU A 15 8.32 13.24 -32.33
N ALA A 16 7.91 13.72 -31.15
CA ALA A 16 8.73 14.60 -30.33
C ALA A 16 10.08 13.92 -30.08
N LEU A 17 11.16 14.69 -30.25
CA LEU A 17 12.53 14.20 -30.09
C LEU A 17 12.73 13.73 -28.62
N PRO A 18 13.38 12.58 -28.35
CA PRO A 18 13.29 11.91 -27.04
C PRO A 18 13.98 12.60 -25.85
N ASN A 19 14.49 13.82 -26.00
CA ASN A 19 15.34 14.51 -25.03
C ASN A 19 14.92 15.96 -24.72
N GLN A 20 13.67 16.36 -25.04
CA GLN A 20 13.15 17.67 -24.61
C GLN A 20 12.18 17.48 -23.45
N ALA A 21 12.57 17.85 -22.23
CA ALA A 21 11.63 17.96 -21.11
C ALA A 21 10.58 19.04 -21.45
N GLN A 22 9.34 18.64 -21.69
CA GLN A 22 8.27 19.60 -21.93
C GLN A 22 7.75 20.12 -20.59
N VAL A 23 7.82 21.44 -20.36
CA VAL A 23 7.15 22.05 -19.19
C VAL A 23 5.64 21.94 -19.42
N THR A 24 4.97 21.16 -18.59
CA THR A 24 3.53 20.93 -18.73
C THR A 24 2.74 22.07 -18.09
N SER A 25 1.47 22.24 -18.49
CA SER A 25 0.57 23.19 -17.82
C SER A 25 0.39 22.86 -16.33
N GLN A 26 0.56 21.59 -15.96
CA GLN A 26 0.46 21.13 -14.57
C GLN A 26 1.68 21.57 -13.75
N ASP A 27 2.89 21.51 -14.31
CA ASP A 27 4.11 22.01 -13.65
C ASP A 27 3.99 23.51 -13.39
N VAL A 28 3.48 24.26 -14.37
CA VAL A 28 3.19 25.70 -14.22
C VAL A 28 2.21 25.92 -13.10
N PHE A 29 1.08 25.21 -13.06
CA PHE A 29 0.09 25.40 -11.99
C PHE A 29 0.67 25.14 -10.60
N LEU A 30 1.54 24.14 -10.47
CA LEU A 30 2.19 23.78 -9.20
C LEU A 30 3.26 24.80 -8.77
N LEU A 31 3.89 25.49 -9.72
CA LEU A 31 4.97 26.46 -9.48
C LEU A 31 4.49 27.93 -9.50
N ALA A 32 3.45 28.25 -10.26
CA ALA A 32 2.90 29.60 -10.49
C ALA A 32 2.10 30.16 -9.31
N LEU A 33 2.12 29.46 -8.17
CA LEU A 33 1.79 30.05 -6.87
C LEU A 33 2.90 31.00 -6.37
N GLY A 34 4.06 31.03 -7.04
CA GLY A 34 5.18 31.94 -6.75
C GLY A 34 5.22 33.20 -7.62
N THR A 35 5.69 34.30 -7.04
CA THR A 35 5.89 35.62 -7.69
C THR A 35 7.24 35.74 -8.41
N GLU A 36 7.90 34.62 -8.73
CA GLU A 36 9.27 34.66 -9.23
C GLU A 36 9.33 34.85 -10.76
N PRO A 37 10.18 35.77 -11.26
CA PRO A 37 10.23 36.11 -12.68
C PRO A 37 10.86 35.02 -13.56
N LEU A 38 11.69 34.15 -12.98
CA LEU A 38 12.27 32.97 -13.63
C LEU A 38 11.94 31.77 -12.77
N ASN A 39 11.10 30.85 -13.25
CA ASN A 39 10.69 29.66 -12.52
C ASN A 39 11.68 28.53 -12.78
N CYS A 40 12.03 27.76 -11.75
CA CYS A 40 12.91 26.60 -11.89
C CYS A 40 12.40 25.45 -11.02
N PHE A 41 12.59 24.22 -11.49
CA PHE A 41 12.28 23.01 -10.75
C PHE A 41 13.23 21.85 -11.10
N SER A 42 13.28 20.87 -10.21
CA SER A 42 14.06 19.65 -10.34
C SER A 42 13.20 18.43 -10.00
N GLN A 43 13.20 17.41 -10.85
CA GLN A 43 12.44 16.17 -10.61
C GLN A 43 13.25 15.12 -9.84
N THR A 44 14.56 15.10 -10.03
CA THR A 44 15.47 14.08 -9.46
C THR A 44 16.50 14.66 -8.50
N PHE A 45 16.58 15.99 -8.35
CA PHE A 45 17.67 16.72 -7.67
C PHE A 45 19.04 16.59 -8.33
N GLU A 46 19.08 15.97 -9.51
CA GLU A 46 20.25 15.89 -10.37
C GLU A 46 19.97 16.53 -11.74
N ASP A 47 18.72 16.94 -11.98
CA ASP A 47 18.27 17.73 -13.11
C ASP A 47 17.87 19.14 -12.69
N LEU A 48 17.86 20.08 -13.63
CA LEU A 48 17.29 21.41 -13.40
C LEU A 48 16.66 21.93 -14.70
N THR A 49 15.39 22.30 -14.60
CA THR A 49 14.65 22.95 -15.69
C THR A 49 14.21 24.33 -15.23
N CYS A 50 14.53 25.35 -16.02
CA CYS A 50 14.13 26.73 -15.75
C CYS A 50 13.32 27.29 -16.93
N PHE A 51 12.29 28.09 -16.65
CA PHE A 51 11.45 28.70 -17.66
C PHE A 51 10.90 30.06 -17.24
N TRP A 52 10.54 30.86 -18.24
CA TRP A 52 9.79 32.11 -18.08
C TRP A 52 8.90 32.33 -19.30
N ASP A 53 7.87 33.16 -19.12
CA ASP A 53 6.86 33.44 -20.13
C ASP A 53 6.99 34.87 -20.62
N GLU A 54 6.84 35.07 -21.93
CA GLU A 54 6.80 36.36 -22.61
C GLU A 54 5.53 36.47 -23.44
N GLU A 55 4.91 37.64 -23.47
CA GLU A 55 3.63 37.85 -24.17
C GLU A 55 3.77 37.65 -25.69
N GLU A 56 4.90 38.07 -26.25
CA GLU A 56 5.22 37.94 -27.68
C GLU A 56 6.44 37.05 -27.93
N ALA A 57 6.39 36.31 -29.04
CA ALA A 57 7.53 35.50 -29.47
C ALA A 57 8.68 36.39 -29.95
N ALA A 58 9.78 36.43 -29.20
CA ALA A 58 11.00 37.07 -29.66
C ALA A 58 11.71 36.23 -30.74
N PRO A 59 12.44 36.86 -31.68
CA PRO A 59 13.26 36.16 -32.66
C PRO A 59 14.22 35.15 -32.02
N SER A 60 14.51 34.06 -32.73
CA SER A 60 15.46 33.05 -32.25
C SER A 60 16.82 33.67 -31.92
N GLY A 61 17.36 33.34 -30.75
CA GLY A 61 18.64 33.87 -30.26
C GLY A 61 18.56 35.24 -29.57
N THR A 62 17.37 35.84 -29.44
CA THR A 62 17.20 37.12 -28.70
C THR A 62 17.56 36.97 -27.22
N TYR A 63 17.16 35.84 -26.62
CA TYR A 63 17.40 35.56 -25.21
C TYR A 63 18.45 34.48 -25.02
N GLN A 64 19.21 34.59 -23.93
CA GLN A 64 20.15 33.59 -23.47
C GLN A 64 20.05 33.46 -21.95
N LEU A 65 19.89 32.24 -21.45
CA LEU A 65 19.99 31.95 -20.02
C LEU A 65 21.43 31.55 -19.72
N LEU A 66 22.07 32.28 -18.81
CA LEU A 66 23.41 32.03 -18.32
C LEU A 66 23.36 31.50 -16.89
N TYR A 67 24.29 30.61 -16.55
CA TYR A 67 24.42 30.05 -15.20
C TYR A 67 25.88 29.89 -14.76
N ALA A 68 26.14 30.05 -13.47
CA ALA A 68 27.45 29.78 -12.86
C ALA A 68 27.34 29.54 -11.35
N TYR A 69 28.23 28.68 -10.85
CA TYR A 69 28.55 28.66 -9.41
C TYR A 69 29.62 29.71 -9.09
N ARG A 70 29.75 30.03 -7.80
CA ARG A 70 30.72 31.01 -7.33
C ARG A 70 32.14 30.65 -7.77
N GLY A 71 32.80 31.58 -8.47
CA GLY A 71 34.17 31.41 -8.97
C GLY A 71 34.28 30.78 -10.36
N GLU A 72 33.17 30.34 -10.96
CA GLU A 72 33.14 29.79 -12.31
C GLU A 72 32.85 30.85 -13.37
N LYS A 73 33.22 30.55 -14.62
CA LYS A 73 32.82 31.37 -15.77
C LYS A 73 31.36 31.06 -16.13
N PRO A 74 30.53 32.08 -16.43
CA PRO A 74 29.16 31.88 -16.90
C PRO A 74 29.09 30.99 -18.14
N ARG A 75 28.24 29.97 -18.06
CA ARG A 75 27.91 29.04 -19.13
C ARG A 75 26.53 29.36 -19.68
N ALA A 76 26.29 29.09 -20.96
CA ALA A 76 24.98 29.27 -21.59
C ALA A 76 24.19 27.97 -21.57
N CYS A 77 22.93 28.05 -21.18
CA CYS A 77 22.02 26.90 -21.25
C CYS A 77 21.32 26.87 -22.62
N PRO A 78 21.17 25.69 -23.25
CA PRO A 78 20.36 25.54 -24.45
C PRO A 78 18.90 25.94 -24.19
N LEU A 79 18.42 26.94 -24.94
CA LEU A 79 17.04 27.43 -24.86
C LEU A 79 16.17 26.86 -25.98
N TYR A 80 14.95 26.49 -25.63
CA TYR A 80 13.88 26.16 -26.57
C TYR A 80 12.63 26.96 -26.23
N SER A 81 11.85 27.31 -27.26
CA SER A 81 10.61 28.06 -27.13
C SER A 81 9.41 27.16 -27.33
N GLN A 82 8.41 27.28 -26.47
CA GLN A 82 7.13 26.59 -26.55
C GLN A 82 6.00 27.62 -26.65
N SER A 83 5.08 27.46 -27.60
CA SER A 83 3.87 28.29 -27.63
C SER A 83 2.92 27.86 -26.52
N VAL A 84 2.48 28.81 -25.70
CA VAL A 84 1.52 28.57 -24.63
C VAL A 84 0.21 29.24 -24.99
N PRO A 85 -0.89 28.48 -25.14
CA PRO A 85 -2.20 29.06 -25.38
C PRO A 85 -2.50 30.11 -24.31
N THR A 86 -2.94 31.31 -24.71
CA THR A 86 -3.30 32.46 -23.84
C THR A 86 -2.17 33.19 -23.09
N PHE A 87 -0.95 32.65 -23.02
CA PHE A 87 0.17 33.25 -22.26
C PHE A 87 1.39 33.61 -23.13
N GLY A 88 1.25 33.56 -24.46
CA GLY A 88 2.32 33.93 -25.39
C GLY A 88 3.32 32.81 -25.65
N THR A 89 4.60 33.09 -25.39
CA THR A 89 5.72 32.19 -25.65
C THR A 89 6.49 31.90 -24.37
N ARG A 90 6.68 30.62 -24.07
CA ARG A 90 7.52 30.15 -22.97
C ARG A 90 8.91 29.82 -23.47
N TYR A 91 9.92 30.38 -22.82
CA TYR A 91 11.31 30.00 -23.01
C TYR A 91 11.71 29.04 -21.91
N VAL A 92 12.30 27.91 -22.30
CA VAL A 92 12.70 26.86 -21.38
C VAL A 92 14.16 26.49 -21.60
N CYS A 93 14.88 26.28 -20.51
CA CYS A 93 16.21 25.72 -20.46
C CYS A 93 16.17 24.44 -19.61
N GLN A 94 16.75 23.36 -20.15
CA GLN A 94 17.06 22.16 -19.39
C GLN A 94 18.59 22.03 -19.30
N PHE A 95 19.09 21.82 -18.09
CA PHE A 95 20.54 21.71 -17.87
C PHE A 95 21.08 20.47 -18.61
N PRO A 96 22.16 20.61 -19.40
CA PRO A 96 22.56 19.60 -20.38
C PRO A 96 23.20 18.34 -19.79
N ALA A 97 23.74 18.41 -18.57
CA ALA A 97 24.35 17.27 -17.90
C ALA A 97 24.05 17.24 -16.40
N GLN A 98 23.81 16.04 -15.90
CA GLN A 98 23.45 15.74 -14.51
C GLN A 98 24.56 16.16 -13.52
N ASP A 99 25.82 15.97 -13.90
CA ASP A 99 27.00 16.34 -13.09
C ASP A 99 27.20 17.86 -12.91
N GLU A 100 26.46 18.69 -13.66
CA GLU A 100 26.53 20.15 -13.52
C GLU A 100 25.65 20.67 -12.38
N VAL A 101 24.71 19.87 -11.90
CA VAL A 101 23.83 20.20 -10.79
C VAL A 101 24.55 19.90 -9.48
N ARG A 102 24.68 20.91 -8.61
CA ARG A 102 25.31 20.79 -7.30
C ARG A 102 24.34 21.23 -6.23
N LEU A 103 23.91 20.27 -5.42
CA LEU A 103 23.05 20.53 -4.26
C LEU A 103 23.79 21.34 -3.20
N PHE A 104 23.05 22.18 -2.46
CA PHE A 104 23.54 22.99 -1.35
C PHE A 104 24.54 24.10 -1.73
N PHE A 105 24.76 24.35 -3.02
CA PHE A 105 25.57 25.46 -3.52
C PHE A 105 24.68 26.51 -4.22
N PRO A 106 24.94 27.81 -4.00
CA PRO A 106 24.20 28.87 -4.67
C PRO A 106 24.54 28.88 -6.17
N LEU A 107 23.54 28.61 -6.99
CA LEU A 107 23.58 28.73 -8.44
C LEU A 107 23.09 30.11 -8.84
N HIS A 108 23.94 30.88 -9.52
CA HIS A 108 23.56 32.16 -10.08
C HIS A 108 23.02 31.97 -11.49
N LEU A 109 21.87 32.59 -11.78
CA LEU A 109 21.14 32.52 -13.03
C LEU A 109 20.90 33.94 -13.58
N TRP A 110 21.07 34.11 -14.88
CA TRP A 110 20.82 35.38 -15.57
C TRP A 110 20.09 35.15 -16.89
N VAL A 111 18.96 35.84 -17.10
CA VAL A 111 18.33 35.94 -18.42
C VAL A 111 18.84 37.21 -19.08
N LYS A 112 19.52 37.07 -20.21
CA LYS A 112 20.11 38.17 -20.96
C LYS A 112 19.42 38.32 -22.30
N ASN A 113 19.02 39.54 -22.62
CA ASN A 113 18.69 39.93 -23.99
C ASN A 113 20.01 40.22 -24.73
N VAL A 114 20.36 39.34 -25.67
CA VAL A 114 21.61 39.40 -26.42
C VAL A 114 21.60 40.58 -27.38
N SER A 115 20.46 40.85 -28.01
CA SER A 115 20.27 41.95 -28.97
C SER A 115 20.47 43.33 -28.33
N LEU A 116 20.00 43.49 -27.08
CA LEU A 116 20.13 44.74 -26.31
C LEU A 116 21.32 44.75 -25.35
N ASN A 117 22.06 43.64 -25.27
CA ASN A 117 23.13 43.42 -24.29
C ASN A 117 22.71 43.72 -22.83
N GLN A 118 21.45 43.48 -22.49
CA GLN A 118 20.86 43.82 -21.20
C GLN A 118 20.53 42.56 -20.39
N THR A 119 20.81 42.58 -19.09
CA THR A 119 20.35 41.53 -18.16
C THR A 119 18.94 41.87 -17.71
N LEU A 120 17.98 41.00 -18.02
CA LEU A 120 16.56 41.19 -17.70
C LEU A 120 16.22 40.62 -16.32
N ILE A 121 16.69 39.41 -16.05
CA ILE A 121 16.43 38.70 -14.79
C ILE A 121 17.76 38.25 -14.19
N GLN A 122 17.91 38.44 -12.88
CA GLN A 122 19.01 37.88 -12.11
C GLN A 122 18.44 37.18 -10.88
N ARG A 123 18.82 35.90 -10.70
CA ARG A 123 18.31 35.07 -9.61
C ARG A 123 19.44 34.22 -9.02
N VAL A 124 19.38 33.98 -7.71
CA VAL A 124 20.19 32.96 -7.02
C VAL A 124 19.25 31.84 -6.59
N LEU A 125 19.65 30.60 -6.88
CA LEU A 125 18.85 29.40 -6.68
C LEU A 125 19.66 28.35 -5.94
N PHE A 126 19.00 27.56 -5.10
CA PHE A 126 19.53 26.32 -4.54
C PHE A 126 18.73 25.15 -5.11
N VAL A 127 19.38 24.20 -5.77
CA VAL A 127 18.66 23.12 -6.47
C VAL A 127 17.92 22.20 -5.49
N ASP A 128 18.51 21.98 -4.30
CA ASP A 128 17.88 21.29 -3.17
C ASP A 128 16.61 21.97 -2.63
N SER A 129 16.31 23.20 -3.07
CA SER A 129 15.13 23.94 -2.64
C SER A 129 13.96 23.96 -3.62
N VAL A 130 14.15 23.48 -4.85
CA VAL A 130 13.16 23.55 -5.94
C VAL A 130 12.74 22.18 -6.45
N GLY A 131 12.61 21.22 -5.55
CA GLY A 131 12.07 19.91 -5.89
C GLY A 131 10.63 19.98 -6.38
N LEU A 132 10.36 19.32 -7.51
CA LEU A 132 9.05 19.01 -8.04
C LEU A 132 9.07 17.55 -8.51
N PRO A 133 9.00 16.59 -7.58
CA PRO A 133 9.15 15.18 -7.92
C PRO A 133 8.06 14.72 -8.90
N ALA A 134 8.46 13.85 -9.82
CA ALA A 134 7.51 13.14 -10.68
C ALA A 134 6.53 12.29 -9.85
N PRO A 135 5.31 12.04 -10.33
CA PRO A 135 4.34 11.23 -9.60
C PRO A 135 4.81 9.77 -9.54
N PRO A 136 4.56 9.05 -8.43
CA PRO A 136 4.83 7.62 -8.32
C PRO A 136 4.27 6.79 -9.48
N ARG A 137 5.03 5.76 -9.89
CA ARG A 137 4.67 4.87 -11.00
C ARG A 137 4.16 3.52 -10.50
N VAL A 138 3.48 2.79 -11.37
CA VAL A 138 3.07 1.38 -11.15
C VAL A 138 2.29 1.20 -9.84
N ILE A 139 1.24 2.02 -9.67
CA ILE A 139 0.40 1.91 -8.48
C ILE A 139 -0.46 0.65 -8.59
N LYS A 140 -0.12 -0.36 -7.78
CA LYS A 140 -0.91 -1.59 -7.62
C LYS A 140 -1.78 -1.47 -6.38
N ALA A 141 -3.08 -1.59 -6.55
CA ALA A 141 -4.05 -1.54 -5.47
C ALA A 141 -4.87 -2.83 -5.40
N ARG A 142 -5.09 -3.34 -4.20
CA ARG A 142 -5.90 -4.55 -3.96
C ARG A 142 -6.46 -4.60 -2.55
N GLY A 143 -7.40 -5.51 -2.30
CA GLY A 143 -7.88 -5.82 -0.96
C GLY A 143 -6.75 -6.26 -0.03
N GLY A 144 -6.83 -5.81 1.22
CA GLY A 144 -5.92 -6.19 2.30
C GLY A 144 -6.20 -7.58 2.85
N SER A 145 -5.86 -7.80 4.12
CA SER A 145 -6.02 -9.09 4.79
C SER A 145 -7.28 -9.19 5.65
N GLN A 146 -7.97 -8.08 5.83
CA GLN A 146 -9.24 -7.94 6.52
C GLN A 146 -10.26 -7.19 5.65
N PRO A 147 -11.57 -7.37 5.90
CA PRO A 147 -12.61 -6.58 5.24
C PRO A 147 -12.37 -5.09 5.41
N GLY A 148 -12.49 -4.31 4.33
CA GLY A 148 -12.27 -2.87 4.38
C GLY A 148 -10.82 -2.42 4.48
N GLU A 149 -9.85 -3.33 4.34
CA GLU A 149 -8.45 -2.98 4.14
C GLU A 149 -8.10 -2.86 2.66
N LEU A 150 -7.26 -1.87 2.34
CA LEU A 150 -6.69 -1.61 1.02
C LEU A 150 -5.17 -1.66 1.12
N GLN A 151 -4.54 -2.49 0.30
CA GLN A 151 -3.08 -2.57 0.17
C GLN A 151 -2.65 -1.88 -1.13
N ILE A 152 -1.74 -0.92 -1.02
CA ILE A 152 -1.16 -0.21 -2.17
C ILE A 152 0.35 -0.47 -2.26
N HIS A 153 0.87 -0.51 -3.49
CA HIS A 153 2.30 -0.56 -3.81
C HIS A 153 2.60 0.39 -4.94
N TRP A 154 3.77 1.01 -4.92
CA TRP A 154 4.21 1.91 -5.98
C TRP A 154 5.73 1.86 -6.14
N GLU A 155 6.20 2.34 -7.29
CA GLU A 155 7.60 2.51 -7.63
C GLU A 155 7.96 4.01 -7.62
N ALA A 156 9.11 4.34 -7.05
CA ALA A 156 9.64 5.70 -7.05
C ALA A 156 10.24 6.02 -8.42
N PRO A 157 9.86 7.14 -9.06
CA PRO A 157 10.41 7.53 -10.37
C PRO A 157 11.92 7.85 -10.31
N ALA A 158 12.38 8.31 -9.14
CA ALA A 158 13.77 8.59 -8.83
C ALA A 158 14.16 7.84 -7.54
N PRO A 159 14.62 6.57 -7.67
CA PRO A 159 14.99 5.73 -6.53
C PRO A 159 15.99 6.38 -5.57
N GLU A 160 16.94 7.14 -6.10
CA GLU A 160 18.08 7.74 -5.39
C GLU A 160 17.60 8.69 -4.28
N ILE A 161 16.51 9.41 -4.54
CA ILE A 161 15.94 10.39 -3.61
C ILE A 161 14.71 9.88 -2.86
N SER A 162 14.27 8.64 -3.11
CA SER A 162 13.01 8.10 -2.58
C SER A 162 12.91 8.16 -1.06
N ASP A 163 14.05 8.08 -0.36
CA ASP A 163 14.10 8.11 1.12
C ASP A 163 13.85 9.52 1.69
N PHE A 164 13.94 10.56 0.85
CA PHE A 164 13.69 11.96 1.20
C PHE A 164 12.32 12.46 0.73
N LEU A 165 11.46 11.55 0.24
CA LEU A 165 10.13 11.89 -0.26
C LEU A 165 9.04 11.43 0.73
N ARG A 166 8.11 12.34 1.03
CA ARG A 166 6.82 12.00 1.64
C ARG A 166 5.76 11.80 0.57
N HIS A 167 4.76 10.99 0.89
CA HIS A 167 3.72 10.58 -0.05
C HIS A 167 2.33 10.93 0.49
N GLU A 168 1.45 11.39 -0.39
CA GLU A 168 0.06 11.69 -0.05
C GLU A 168 -0.86 10.90 -0.96
N LEU A 169 -1.83 10.23 -0.35
CA LEU A 169 -2.84 9.42 -1.01
C LEU A 169 -4.16 10.18 -1.06
N ARG A 170 -4.80 10.17 -2.22
CA ARG A 170 -6.16 10.64 -2.41
C ARG A 170 -7.01 9.48 -2.90
N TYR A 171 -8.15 9.23 -2.26
CA TYR A 171 -9.05 8.15 -2.66
C TYR A 171 -10.52 8.47 -2.40
N GLY A 172 -11.41 7.76 -3.10
CA GLY A 172 -12.86 7.90 -2.95
C GLY A 172 -13.62 6.74 -3.59
N PRO A 173 -14.91 6.55 -3.29
CA PRO A 173 -15.73 5.51 -3.91
C PRO A 173 -15.92 5.77 -5.41
N THR A 174 -16.08 4.70 -6.19
CA THR A 174 -16.24 4.76 -7.66
C THR A 174 -17.69 5.08 -8.09
N ASP A 175 -18.70 4.68 -7.30
CA ASP A 175 -20.13 4.86 -7.64
C ASP A 175 -20.75 6.17 -7.11
N SER A 176 -21.84 6.63 -7.73
CA SER A 176 -21.91 7.64 -8.81
C SER A 176 -23.36 8.18 -8.90
N SER A 177 -23.79 9.01 -7.95
CA SER A 177 -24.98 9.86 -8.14
C SER A 177 -24.78 11.31 -7.69
N ASN A 178 -23.69 11.59 -6.99
CA ASN A 178 -23.27 12.92 -6.63
C ASN A 178 -21.77 12.99 -6.91
N ALA A 179 -21.36 13.78 -7.90
CA ALA A 179 -19.96 14.15 -8.16
C ALA A 179 -19.38 15.03 -7.02
N THR A 180 -19.80 14.76 -5.79
CA THR A 180 -19.57 15.50 -4.55
C THR A 180 -19.16 14.57 -3.40
N ALA A 181 -18.98 13.26 -3.66
CA ALA A 181 -18.41 12.37 -2.65
C ALA A 181 -17.02 12.90 -2.25
N PRO A 182 -16.79 13.23 -0.96
CA PRO A 182 -15.55 13.84 -0.54
C PRO A 182 -14.41 12.84 -0.75
N SER A 183 -13.44 13.21 -1.58
CA SER A 183 -12.19 12.46 -1.66
C SER A 183 -11.44 12.62 -0.34
N VAL A 184 -11.09 11.52 0.30
CA VAL A 184 -10.22 11.56 1.47
C VAL A 184 -8.80 11.82 0.97
N ILE A 185 -8.13 12.78 1.61
CA ILE A 185 -6.72 13.06 1.39
C ILE A 185 -5.99 12.69 2.68
N GLN A 186 -5.01 11.82 2.56
CA GLN A 186 -4.25 11.28 3.69
C GLN A 186 -2.76 11.33 3.39
N LEU A 187 -2.00 11.95 4.29
CA LEU A 187 -0.55 11.82 4.29
C LEU A 187 -0.16 10.43 4.77
N LEU A 188 0.65 9.73 3.98
CA LEU A 188 1.09 8.38 4.32
C LEU A 188 2.15 8.43 5.41
N SER A 189 1.89 7.74 6.51
CA SER A 189 2.80 7.64 7.66
C SER A 189 3.75 6.47 7.50
N THR A 190 4.99 6.61 7.97
CA THR A 190 5.98 5.53 8.06
C THR A 190 5.55 4.38 8.98
N GLU A 191 4.52 4.57 9.81
CA GLU A 191 3.99 3.51 10.68
C GLU A 191 3.10 2.50 9.92
N THR A 192 2.37 2.98 8.90
CA THR A 192 1.44 2.17 8.09
C THR A 192 2.07 1.71 6.77
N CYS A 193 3.32 2.12 6.53
CA CYS A 193 3.99 1.98 5.25
C CYS A 193 5.38 1.40 5.42
N CYS A 194 5.78 0.55 4.48
CA CYS A 194 7.11 -0.03 4.40
C CYS A 194 7.83 0.38 3.12
N PRO A 195 9.16 0.57 3.14
CA PRO A 195 9.95 0.67 1.93
C PRO A 195 9.97 -0.69 1.20
N THR A 196 9.83 -0.65 -0.12
CA THR A 196 9.93 -1.83 -0.99
C THR A 196 11.30 -1.80 -1.67
N LEU A 197 12.18 -2.73 -1.31
CA LEU A 197 13.45 -2.97 -2.02
C LEU A 197 13.27 -4.22 -2.89
N TRP A 198 13.26 -4.06 -4.21
CA TRP A 198 13.22 -5.22 -5.12
C TRP A 198 14.64 -5.67 -5.45
N MET A 199 15.05 -6.83 -4.92
CA MET A 199 16.24 -7.57 -5.38
C MET A 199 15.79 -8.60 -6.44
N PRO A 200 16.32 -8.56 -7.69
CA PRO A 200 15.86 -9.43 -8.78
C PRO A 200 15.99 -10.94 -8.51
N ASN A 201 16.88 -11.36 -7.59
CA ASN A 201 17.10 -12.77 -7.25
C ASN A 201 17.15 -12.98 -5.72
N PRO A 202 16.09 -13.48 -5.08
CA PRO A 202 16.18 -13.94 -3.69
C PRO A 202 16.78 -15.35 -3.64
N VAL A 203 18.00 -15.47 -3.11
CA VAL A 203 18.49 -16.74 -2.56
C VAL A 203 17.60 -17.10 -1.35
N PRO A 204 17.12 -18.34 -1.20
CA PRO A 204 16.28 -18.70 -0.06
C PRO A 204 17.13 -18.68 1.21
N VAL A 205 16.95 -17.66 2.06
CA VAL A 205 17.50 -17.63 3.41
C VAL A 205 16.50 -18.31 4.34
N LEU A 206 16.89 -19.46 4.87
CA LEU A 206 16.18 -20.19 5.91
C LEU A 206 16.31 -19.41 7.24
N ASP A 207 15.17 -19.22 7.91
CA ASP A 207 14.98 -18.78 9.31
C ASP A 207 15.88 -17.63 9.85
N GLN A 208 15.31 -16.42 9.90
CA GLN A 208 15.70 -15.40 10.88
C GLN A 208 14.48 -14.84 11.63
N PRO A 209 14.57 -14.65 12.97
CA PRO A 209 13.54 -13.99 13.78
C PRO A 209 13.62 -12.45 13.62
N PRO A 210 12.60 -11.70 14.08
CA PRO A 210 12.31 -10.37 13.58
C PRO A 210 13.19 -9.29 14.22
N CYS A 211 13.66 -8.38 13.35
CA CYS A 211 14.21 -7.07 13.66
C CYS A 211 15.61 -7.05 14.29
N VAL A 212 16.64 -7.09 13.45
CA VAL A 212 17.92 -6.43 13.73
C VAL A 212 18.14 -5.37 12.64
N HIS A 213 18.15 -4.09 13.04
CA HIS A 213 18.60 -3.01 12.17
C HIS A 213 20.09 -3.21 11.84
N PRO A 214 20.56 -2.93 10.62
CA PRO A 214 21.99 -2.89 10.36
C PRO A 214 22.58 -1.71 11.15
N THR A 215 23.44 -2.03 12.11
CA THR A 215 24.26 -1.03 12.81
C THR A 215 25.59 -0.87 12.05
N THR A 216 26.08 0.36 12.08
CA THR A 216 27.14 0.99 11.29
C THR A 216 28.54 0.37 11.40
N SER A 217 29.28 0.47 10.28
CA SER A 217 30.74 0.62 10.10
C SER A 217 31.73 -0.12 11.01
N GLN A 218 32.54 -1.00 10.42
CA GLN A 218 33.92 -1.18 10.85
C GLN A 218 34.88 -1.06 9.67
N HIS A 219 35.83 -0.14 9.82
CA HIS A 219 37.04 -0.01 9.02
C HIS A 219 37.93 -1.25 9.14
N GLY A 220 38.47 -1.72 8.00
CA GLY A 220 39.52 -2.73 7.91
C GLY A 220 39.95 -2.89 6.43
N PRO A 221 41.24 -3.10 6.13
CA PRO A 221 41.89 -2.52 4.94
C PRO A 221 41.53 -3.19 3.62
N VAL A 222 41.58 -2.34 2.59
CA VAL A 222 41.36 -2.62 1.16
C VAL A 222 42.21 -3.80 0.68
N ARG A 223 41.52 -4.83 0.17
CA ARG A 223 42.09 -5.78 -0.80
C ARG A 223 41.42 -5.53 -2.15
N THR A 224 42.18 -4.96 -3.06
CA THR A 224 41.87 -4.77 -4.48
C THR A 224 41.76 -6.12 -5.20
N SER A 225 40.61 -6.34 -5.85
CA SER A 225 40.46 -7.17 -7.05
C SER A 225 39.33 -6.59 -7.92
N PRO A 226 39.39 -6.71 -9.26
CA PRO A 226 38.79 -5.75 -10.18
C PRO A 226 37.45 -6.19 -10.79
N ALA A 227 36.70 -5.17 -11.24
CA ALA A 227 35.62 -5.18 -12.23
C ALA A 227 34.46 -6.17 -11.99
N ALA A 228 33.44 -5.72 -11.26
CA ALA A 228 32.10 -6.29 -11.31
C ALA A 228 31.15 -5.31 -12.03
N GLU A 229 30.35 -5.87 -12.92
CA GLU A 229 29.33 -5.23 -13.76
C GLU A 229 28.44 -4.20 -13.03
N ALA A 230 27.94 -3.24 -13.82
CA ALA A 230 27.02 -2.21 -13.39
C ALA A 230 25.86 -2.77 -12.54
N PRO A 231 25.51 -2.13 -11.41
CA PRO A 231 24.44 -2.62 -10.58
C PRO A 231 23.12 -2.52 -11.34
N SER A 232 22.40 -3.64 -11.36
CA SER A 232 21.02 -3.71 -11.82
C SER A 232 20.18 -2.63 -11.11
N LEU A 233 19.35 -1.94 -11.90
CA LEU A 233 18.47 -0.85 -11.48
C LEU A 233 17.74 -1.24 -10.19
N THR A 234 18.14 -0.64 -9.06
CA THR A 234 17.52 -0.94 -7.77
C THR A 234 16.19 -0.20 -7.73
N VAL A 235 15.10 -0.89 -8.06
CA VAL A 235 13.76 -0.32 -7.97
C VAL A 235 13.45 -0.10 -6.49
N LYS A 236 13.43 1.16 -6.07
CA LYS A 236 12.92 1.59 -4.76
C LYS A 236 11.47 2.02 -4.91
N GLY A 237 10.67 1.69 -3.91
CA GLY A 237 9.25 2.01 -3.87
C GLY A 237 8.70 1.93 -2.46
N GLY A 238 7.38 1.90 -2.35
CA GLY A 238 6.71 1.76 -1.05
C GLY A 238 5.50 0.84 -1.13
N SER A 239 5.09 0.37 0.05
CA SER A 239 3.84 -0.35 0.25
C SER A 239 3.14 0.19 1.49
N CYS A 240 1.82 0.40 1.43
CA CYS A 240 1.04 0.82 2.58
C CYS A 240 -0.24 -0.01 2.72
N LEU A 241 -0.72 -0.08 3.96
CA LEU A 241 -2.04 -0.59 4.30
C LEU A 241 -2.93 0.57 4.75
N VAL A 242 -4.06 0.75 4.09
CA VAL A 242 -5.13 1.70 4.47
C VAL A 242 -6.29 0.89 5.04
N SER A 243 -6.82 1.29 6.19
CA SER A 243 -7.86 0.56 6.91
C SER A 243 -9.11 1.42 7.08
N GLY A 244 -10.24 0.79 7.39
CA GLY A 244 -11.51 1.48 7.66
C GLY A 244 -12.30 1.88 6.42
N LEU A 245 -12.01 1.28 5.26
CA LEU A 245 -12.83 1.42 4.07
C LEU A 245 -14.07 0.51 4.18
N GLN A 246 -15.11 0.80 3.40
CA GLN A 246 -16.29 -0.05 3.34
C GLN A 246 -16.00 -1.29 2.49
N ALA A 247 -16.20 -2.48 3.05
CA ALA A 247 -16.08 -3.74 2.32
C ALA A 247 -17.14 -3.84 1.20
N GLY A 248 -16.80 -4.54 0.11
CA GLY A 248 -17.69 -4.76 -1.03
C GLY A 248 -17.95 -3.52 -1.90
N LYS A 249 -17.08 -2.51 -1.80
CA LYS A 249 -17.16 -1.27 -2.58
C LYS A 249 -15.92 -1.09 -3.45
N SER A 250 -16.13 -0.41 -4.58
CA SER A 250 -15.06 -0.01 -5.48
C SER A 250 -14.54 1.38 -5.10
N TYR A 251 -13.24 1.56 -5.15
CA TYR A 251 -12.56 2.82 -4.86
C TYR A 251 -11.63 3.21 -6.00
N TRP A 252 -11.54 4.51 -6.27
CA TRP A 252 -10.46 5.11 -7.05
C TRP A 252 -9.41 5.71 -6.12
N LEU A 253 -8.15 5.75 -6.56
CA LEU A 253 -7.03 6.28 -5.80
C LEU A 253 -5.96 6.93 -6.69
N GLN A 254 -5.29 7.94 -6.14
CA GLN A 254 -4.14 8.64 -6.72
C GLN A 254 -3.09 8.89 -5.65
N LEU A 255 -1.82 8.88 -6.04
CA LEU A 255 -0.69 9.11 -5.16
C LEU A 255 0.16 10.26 -5.70
N ARG A 256 0.71 11.09 -4.82
CA ARG A 256 1.71 12.11 -5.17
C ARG A 256 2.82 12.17 -4.15
N SER A 257 3.92 12.81 -4.52
CA SER A 257 5.11 12.93 -3.68
C SER A 257 5.53 14.38 -3.49
N GLN A 258 6.19 14.64 -2.37
CA GLN A 258 6.83 15.93 -2.07
C GLN A 258 8.14 15.67 -1.31
N PRO A 259 9.17 16.52 -1.49
CA PRO A 259 10.34 16.49 -0.63
C PRO A 259 9.97 16.66 0.85
N ASP A 260 10.66 15.94 1.73
CA ASP A 260 10.38 15.91 3.17
C ASP A 260 10.56 17.27 3.87
N GLY A 261 11.29 18.20 3.25
CA GLY A 261 11.61 19.52 3.80
C GLY A 261 12.76 19.52 4.80
N VAL A 262 13.38 18.37 5.06
CA VAL A 262 14.52 18.19 5.96
C VAL A 262 15.81 18.35 5.17
N SER A 263 16.06 17.45 4.22
CA SER A 263 17.27 17.48 3.37
C SER A 263 16.98 18.12 2.02
N LEU A 264 15.78 17.88 1.50
CA LEU A 264 15.33 18.37 0.20
C LEU A 264 14.01 19.13 0.40
N ARG A 265 13.86 20.29 -0.26
CA ARG A 265 12.66 21.12 -0.20
C ARG A 265 12.06 21.27 -1.59
N GLY A 266 10.78 21.64 -1.61
CA GLY A 266 10.05 21.84 -2.85
C GLY A 266 8.55 21.72 -2.69
N SER A 267 7.88 21.71 -3.83
CA SER A 267 6.42 21.67 -3.95
C SER A 267 5.91 20.24 -4.08
N TRP A 268 4.60 20.06 -3.87
CA TRP A 268 3.93 18.82 -4.23
C TRP A 268 4.04 18.58 -5.73
N GLY A 269 4.49 17.38 -6.10
CA GLY A 269 4.39 16.90 -7.47
C GLY A 269 2.93 16.70 -7.91
N PRO A 270 2.72 16.40 -9.20
CA PRO A 270 1.38 16.10 -9.71
C PRO A 270 0.83 14.80 -9.08
N TRP A 271 -0.49 14.65 -9.16
CA TRP A 271 -1.14 13.37 -8.85
C TRP A 271 -0.81 12.33 -9.93
N SER A 272 -0.60 11.08 -9.50
CA SER A 272 -0.52 9.94 -10.41
C SER A 272 -1.81 9.76 -11.22
N PHE A 273 -1.75 8.89 -12.24
CA PHE A 273 -2.97 8.40 -12.86
C PHE A 273 -3.88 7.71 -11.83
N PRO A 274 -5.20 7.86 -11.96
CA PRO A 274 -6.15 7.20 -11.08
C PRO A 274 -6.12 5.69 -11.34
N VAL A 275 -6.14 4.92 -10.25
CA VAL A 275 -6.28 3.46 -10.27
C VAL A 275 -7.56 3.10 -9.53
N THR A 276 -8.26 2.08 -10.01
CA THR A 276 -9.47 1.55 -9.36
C THR A 276 -9.20 0.21 -8.73
N VAL A 277 -9.88 -0.06 -7.62
CA VAL A 277 -9.80 -1.32 -6.88
C VAL A 277 -11.17 -1.71 -6.35
N ASP A 278 -11.53 -2.98 -6.55
CA ASP A 278 -12.72 -3.57 -5.97
C ASP A 278 -12.34 -4.26 -4.66
N LEU A 279 -12.89 -3.79 -3.54
CA LEU A 279 -12.68 -4.43 -2.24
C LEU A 279 -13.63 -5.62 -2.09
N PRO A 280 -13.17 -6.76 -1.55
CA PRO A 280 -14.05 -7.88 -1.24
C PRO A 280 -15.11 -7.47 -0.22
N GLY A 281 -16.27 -8.09 -0.30
CA GLY A 281 -17.33 -7.98 0.70
C GLY A 281 -16.89 -8.52 2.06
N ASP A 282 -17.61 -8.14 3.12
CA ASP A 282 -17.42 -8.77 4.43
C ASP A 282 -18.16 -10.11 4.45
N ALA A 283 -17.46 -11.21 4.71
CA ALA A 283 -18.07 -12.53 4.74
C ALA A 283 -19.10 -12.71 5.86
N VAL A 284 -19.18 -11.79 6.84
CA VAL A 284 -20.30 -11.76 7.80
C VAL A 284 -21.65 -11.60 7.08
N THR A 285 -21.72 -10.92 5.93
CA THR A 285 -22.98 -10.72 5.20
C THR A 285 -23.55 -11.99 4.58
N ILE A 286 -22.70 -13.00 4.35
CA ILE A 286 -23.10 -14.34 3.89
C ILE A 286 -23.20 -15.34 5.05
N GLY A 287 -23.10 -14.86 6.30
CA GLY A 287 -23.18 -15.69 7.49
C GLY A 287 -22.00 -16.65 7.64
N LEU A 288 -20.81 -16.29 7.14
CA LEU A 288 -19.62 -17.13 7.29
C LEU A 288 -19.28 -17.33 8.77
N GLN A 289 -19.16 -18.59 9.17
CA GLN A 289 -18.74 -19.01 10.50
C GLN A 289 -17.73 -20.14 10.37
N CYS A 290 -16.59 -20.02 11.06
CA CYS A 290 -15.57 -21.05 11.09
C CYS A 290 -15.33 -21.52 12.52
N PHE A 291 -15.15 -22.83 12.68
CA PHE A 291 -14.88 -23.43 13.97
C PHE A 291 -13.99 -24.68 13.84
N THR A 292 -13.44 -25.13 14.97
CA THR A 292 -12.70 -26.40 15.07
C THR A 292 -13.17 -27.18 16.30
N LEU A 293 -13.32 -28.50 16.14
CA LEU A 293 -13.68 -29.40 17.24
C LEU A 293 -12.43 -30.02 17.91
N ASP A 294 -11.32 -30.06 17.18
CA ASP A 294 -10.14 -30.87 17.52
C ASP A 294 -8.80 -30.10 17.49
N LEU A 295 -8.83 -28.79 17.22
CA LEU A 295 -7.65 -27.93 17.03
C LEU A 295 -6.73 -28.38 15.87
N LYS A 296 -7.22 -29.21 14.96
CA LYS A 296 -6.48 -29.70 13.78
C LYS A 296 -7.19 -29.35 12.49
N MET A 297 -8.49 -29.66 12.42
CA MET A 297 -9.33 -29.41 11.27
C MET A 297 -10.24 -28.20 11.56
N VAL A 298 -10.25 -27.26 10.62
CA VAL A 298 -11.15 -26.12 10.65
C VAL A 298 -12.29 -26.40 9.67
N THR A 299 -13.50 -26.14 10.13
CA THR A 299 -14.74 -26.26 9.38
C THR A 299 -15.33 -24.87 9.23
N CYS A 300 -15.54 -24.43 8.01
CA CYS A 300 -16.21 -23.17 7.69
C CYS A 300 -17.55 -23.44 7.03
N GLN A 301 -18.57 -22.69 7.41
CA GLN A 301 -19.91 -22.78 6.84
C GLN A 301 -20.47 -21.39 6.53
N TRP A 302 -21.26 -21.25 5.47
CA TRP A 302 -21.92 -20.01 5.07
C TRP A 302 -23.25 -20.31 4.39
N GLN A 303 -24.13 -19.31 4.35
CA GLN A 303 -25.44 -19.45 3.73
C GLN A 303 -25.32 -19.43 2.21
N GLN A 304 -25.95 -20.38 1.53
CA GLN A 304 -25.99 -20.44 0.08
C GLN A 304 -27.30 -19.82 -0.41
N GLN A 305 -27.21 -18.82 -1.29
CA GLN A 305 -28.39 -18.24 -1.95
C GLN A 305 -28.82 -19.07 -3.16
N ASP A 306 -30.13 -19.05 -3.45
CA ASP A 306 -30.71 -19.79 -4.58
C ASP A 306 -30.00 -19.44 -5.90
N ARG A 307 -29.58 -20.49 -6.62
CA ARG A 307 -28.88 -20.41 -7.93
C ARG A 307 -27.51 -19.73 -7.91
N THR A 308 -26.81 -19.77 -6.79
CA THR A 308 -25.39 -19.35 -6.69
C THR A 308 -24.49 -20.55 -6.44
N SER A 309 -23.37 -20.66 -7.17
CA SER A 309 -22.27 -21.57 -6.78
C SER A 309 -21.32 -20.80 -5.88
N ALA A 310 -20.90 -21.41 -4.78
CA ALA A 310 -19.99 -20.78 -3.82
C ALA A 310 -18.80 -21.69 -3.59
N GLN A 311 -17.60 -21.11 -3.61
CA GLN A 311 -16.35 -21.84 -3.39
C GLN A 311 -15.55 -21.16 -2.28
N GLY A 312 -15.15 -21.96 -1.28
CA GLY A 312 -14.32 -21.50 -0.17
C GLY A 312 -12.82 -21.69 -0.46
N PHE A 313 -12.03 -20.72 -0.03
CA PHE A 313 -10.57 -20.74 -0.09
C PHE A 313 -9.98 -20.31 1.25
N PHE A 314 -8.80 -20.81 1.57
CA PHE A 314 -8.07 -20.47 2.78
C PHE A 314 -6.60 -20.21 2.49
N ARG A 315 -5.94 -19.49 3.41
CA ARG A 315 -4.48 -19.39 3.44
C ARG A 315 -3.98 -19.23 4.86
N HIS A 316 -2.77 -19.70 5.09
CA HIS A 316 -2.03 -19.54 6.34
C HIS A 316 -1.02 -18.41 6.19
N ARG A 317 -1.05 -17.42 7.08
CA ARG A 317 -0.11 -16.31 7.06
C ARG A 317 0.55 -16.17 8.42
N ARG A 318 1.88 -16.17 8.43
CA ARG A 318 2.66 -15.69 9.58
C ARG A 318 2.60 -14.16 9.63
N THR A 319 2.52 -13.61 10.83
CA THR A 319 2.60 -12.16 11.05
C THR A 319 3.87 -11.60 10.40
N ARG A 320 3.71 -10.70 9.44
CA ARG A 320 4.80 -10.02 8.75
C ARG A 320 4.63 -8.52 8.95
N CYS A 321 5.75 -7.82 9.16
CA CYS A 321 5.74 -6.37 9.35
C CYS A 321 5.28 -5.62 8.10
N CYS A 322 5.62 -6.13 6.91
CA CYS A 322 5.36 -5.43 5.66
C CYS A 322 4.42 -6.20 4.72
N PRO A 323 3.50 -5.50 4.03
CA PRO A 323 2.68 -6.09 3.00
C PRO A 323 3.54 -6.50 1.78
N THR A 324 3.41 -7.74 1.29
CA THR A 324 4.21 -8.26 0.16
C THR A 324 3.61 -7.81 -1.16
N ASP A 325 4.36 -7.48 -2.22
CA ASP A 325 3.77 -7.14 -3.54
C ASP A 325 3.13 -8.35 -4.25
N ARG A 326 3.62 -9.57 -3.99
CA ARG A 326 3.10 -10.80 -4.61
C ARG A 326 1.65 -11.08 -4.25
N ASP A 327 0.89 -11.53 -5.24
CA ASP A 327 -0.48 -11.99 -5.03
C ASP A 327 -0.52 -13.16 -4.04
N PRO A 328 -1.50 -13.16 -3.14
CA PRO A 328 -1.63 -14.24 -2.18
C PRO A 328 -2.04 -15.53 -2.89
N THR A 329 -1.30 -16.59 -2.62
CA THR A 329 -1.68 -17.94 -3.04
C THR A 329 -2.78 -18.46 -2.11
N TRP A 330 -3.97 -18.66 -2.66
CA TRP A 330 -5.12 -19.23 -1.97
C TRP A 330 -5.22 -20.73 -2.23
N GLU A 331 -5.48 -21.51 -1.19
CA GLU A 331 -5.71 -22.96 -1.28
C GLU A 331 -7.23 -23.22 -1.32
N LYS A 332 -7.70 -24.09 -2.22
CA LYS A 332 -9.12 -24.45 -2.29
C LYS A 332 -9.49 -25.27 -1.06
N CYS A 333 -10.60 -24.92 -0.41
CA CYS A 333 -11.15 -25.64 0.72
C CYS A 333 -11.84 -26.94 0.26
N GLU A 334 -11.75 -28.02 1.03
CA GLU A 334 -12.40 -29.30 0.71
C GLU A 334 -13.89 -29.19 1.05
N GLU A 335 -14.75 -29.22 0.02
CA GLU A 335 -16.21 -29.09 0.18
C GLU A 335 -16.81 -30.36 0.80
N GLU A 336 -17.84 -30.22 1.65
CA GLU A 336 -18.57 -31.35 2.20
C GLU A 336 -19.50 -31.95 1.12
N GLU A 337 -19.28 -33.20 0.73
CA GLU A 337 -20.13 -33.89 -0.25
C GLU A 337 -21.52 -34.19 0.35
N LEU A 338 -22.59 -33.80 -0.35
CA LEU A 338 -23.95 -34.17 0.03
C LEU A 338 -24.10 -35.69 -0.02
N ARG A 339 -24.61 -36.30 1.05
CA ARG A 339 -24.95 -37.73 1.05
C ARG A 339 -25.97 -38.01 -0.07
N PRO A 340 -25.83 -39.10 -0.85
CA PRO A 340 -26.80 -39.46 -1.90
C PRO A 340 -28.22 -39.58 -1.31
N GLY A 341 -29.16 -38.76 -1.80
CA GLY A 341 -30.55 -38.74 -1.32
C GLY A 341 -30.91 -37.66 -0.30
N SER A 342 -29.97 -36.77 0.04
CA SER A 342 -30.23 -35.59 0.91
C SER A 342 -30.91 -34.46 0.13
N GLN A 343 -31.80 -33.71 0.76
CA GLN A 343 -32.29 -32.43 0.21
C GLN A 343 -31.13 -31.43 0.03
N PRO A 344 -31.19 -30.52 -0.96
CA PRO A 344 -30.17 -29.49 -1.14
C PRO A 344 -30.03 -28.67 0.15
N THR A 345 -28.82 -28.61 0.70
CA THR A 345 -28.55 -27.85 1.92
C THR A 345 -28.47 -26.37 1.58
N LEU A 346 -29.20 -25.53 2.31
CA LEU A 346 -29.13 -24.06 2.21
C LEU A 346 -27.80 -23.49 2.77
N VAL A 347 -26.89 -24.37 3.19
CA VAL A 347 -25.62 -24.03 3.84
C VAL A 347 -24.54 -24.80 3.10
N SER A 348 -23.54 -24.06 2.61
CA SER A 348 -22.31 -24.64 2.09
C SER A 348 -21.33 -24.82 3.25
N ARG A 349 -20.62 -25.94 3.27
CA ARG A 349 -19.60 -26.23 4.27
C ARG A 349 -18.33 -26.72 3.60
N CYS A 350 -17.20 -26.32 4.15
CA CYS A 350 -15.90 -26.82 3.72
C CYS A 350 -14.98 -27.04 4.92
N HIS A 351 -13.95 -27.85 4.73
CA HIS A 351 -12.97 -28.18 5.76
C HIS A 351 -11.54 -28.13 5.24
N PHE A 352 -10.59 -27.85 6.14
CA PHE A 352 -9.17 -27.85 5.84
C PHE A 352 -8.33 -28.07 7.11
N LYS A 353 -7.08 -28.50 6.93
CA LYS A 353 -6.12 -28.66 8.03
C LYS A 353 -5.43 -27.34 8.33
N SER A 354 -5.36 -26.98 9.61
CA SER A 354 -4.63 -25.80 10.05
C SER A 354 -3.13 -26.07 10.23
N ARG A 355 -2.31 -25.04 10.01
CA ARG A 355 -0.89 -25.02 10.38
C ARG A 355 -0.71 -24.34 11.73
N ASN A 356 0.08 -24.96 12.60
CA ASN A 356 0.46 -24.35 13.88
C ASN A 356 1.14 -23.00 13.66
N ASP A 357 0.93 -22.07 14.60
CA ASP A 357 1.56 -20.74 14.64
C ASP A 357 1.31 -19.84 13.42
N SER A 358 0.15 -19.99 12.78
CA SER A 358 -0.26 -19.18 11.64
C SER A 358 -1.66 -18.61 11.82
N VAL A 359 -1.85 -17.36 11.39
CA VAL A 359 -3.17 -16.74 11.26
C VAL A 359 -3.86 -17.32 10.01
N ILE A 360 -5.13 -17.66 10.16
CA ILE A 360 -5.96 -18.20 9.08
C ILE A 360 -6.74 -17.04 8.44
N HIS A 361 -6.72 -16.97 7.12
CA HIS A 361 -7.59 -16.11 6.34
C HIS A 361 -8.52 -16.97 5.48
N ILE A 362 -9.78 -16.54 5.35
CA ILE A 362 -10.80 -17.23 4.56
C ILE A 362 -11.33 -16.26 3.51
N LEU A 363 -11.45 -16.75 2.28
CA LEU A 363 -12.05 -16.07 1.14
C LEU A 363 -13.16 -16.96 0.59
N VAL A 364 -14.33 -16.41 0.34
CA VAL A 364 -15.44 -17.10 -0.32
C VAL A 364 -15.74 -16.38 -1.61
N GLU A 365 -15.72 -17.10 -2.73
CA GLU A 365 -16.14 -16.60 -4.02
C GLU A 365 -17.52 -17.15 -4.35
N VAL A 366 -18.47 -16.26 -4.63
CA VAL A 366 -19.85 -16.59 -4.99
C VAL A 366 -20.08 -16.18 -6.43
N THR A 367 -20.43 -17.14 -7.27
CA THR A 367 -20.80 -16.91 -8.67
C THR A 367 -22.32 -16.85 -8.78
N THR A 368 -22.84 -15.75 -9.30
CA THR A 368 -24.27 -15.56 -9.54
C THR A 368 -24.75 -16.38 -10.73
N ALA A 369 -26.07 -16.57 -10.85
CA ALA A 369 -26.67 -17.23 -12.02
C ALA A 369 -26.32 -16.53 -13.36
N GLN A 370 -26.00 -15.23 -13.31
CA GLN A 370 -25.57 -14.42 -14.45
C GLN A 370 -24.06 -14.56 -14.75
N GLY A 371 -23.32 -15.34 -13.96
CA GLY A 371 -21.88 -15.56 -14.11
C GLY A 371 -21.00 -14.49 -13.48
N ALA A 372 -21.56 -13.55 -12.72
CA ALA A 372 -20.76 -12.55 -12.00
C ALA A 372 -20.15 -13.17 -10.74
N VAL A 373 -18.86 -12.95 -10.52
CA VAL A 373 -18.13 -13.47 -9.34
C VAL A 373 -17.99 -12.37 -8.31
N HIS A 374 -18.47 -12.62 -7.09
CA HIS A 374 -18.31 -11.74 -5.94
C HIS A 374 -17.44 -12.42 -4.89
N SER A 375 -16.43 -11.69 -4.40
CA SER A 375 -15.53 -12.17 -3.35
C SER A 375 -15.91 -11.61 -1.98
N TYR A 376 -15.85 -12.47 -0.96
CA TYR A 376 -16.14 -12.14 0.43
C TYR A 376 -14.99 -12.59 1.32
N LEU A 377 -14.44 -11.68 2.11
CA LEU A 377 -13.30 -11.94 2.97
C LEU A 377 -13.77 -12.09 4.42
N GLY A 378 -13.31 -13.14 5.10
CA GLY A 378 -13.55 -13.33 6.52
C GLY A 378 -12.53 -12.56 7.38
N SER A 379 -12.92 -12.21 8.59
CA SER A 379 -11.97 -11.71 9.59
C SER A 379 -10.93 -12.79 9.92
N PRO A 380 -9.63 -12.46 10.00
CA PRO A 380 -8.59 -13.42 10.31
C PRO A 380 -8.69 -13.91 11.75
N PHE A 381 -8.37 -15.18 11.98
CA PHE A 381 -8.40 -15.79 13.30
C PHE A 381 -7.28 -16.80 13.49
N TRP A 382 -6.92 -17.03 14.76
CA TRP A 382 -6.08 -18.15 15.15
C TRP A 382 -6.95 -19.36 15.44
N ILE A 383 -6.46 -20.58 15.18
CA ILE A 383 -7.25 -21.79 15.39
C ILE A 383 -7.80 -21.93 16.81
N HIS A 384 -7.03 -21.55 17.83
CA HIS A 384 -7.44 -21.60 19.23
C HIS A 384 -8.52 -20.56 19.60
N GLN A 385 -8.81 -19.59 18.73
CA GLN A 385 -9.88 -18.61 18.91
C GLN A 385 -11.23 -19.09 18.35
N ALA A 386 -11.23 -20.16 17.54
CA ALA A 386 -12.41 -20.67 16.85
C ALA A 386 -12.83 -22.07 17.37
N VAL A 387 -12.53 -22.40 18.62
CA VAL A 387 -12.89 -23.70 19.20
C VAL A 387 -14.39 -23.76 19.43
N LEU A 388 -15.02 -24.81 18.88
CA LEU A 388 -16.38 -25.20 19.24
C LEU A 388 -16.32 -26.55 19.95
N LEU A 389 -16.58 -26.55 21.26
CA LEU A 389 -16.59 -27.78 22.05
C LEU A 389 -17.97 -28.44 21.95
N PRO A 390 -18.09 -29.71 21.51
CA PRO A 390 -19.35 -30.43 21.59
C PRO A 390 -19.82 -30.57 23.05
N THR A 391 -21.13 -30.70 23.23
CA THR A 391 -21.73 -30.92 24.54
C THR A 391 -21.11 -32.15 25.23
N PRO A 392 -20.56 -32.01 26.45
CA PRO A 392 -19.98 -33.13 27.16
C PRO A 392 -21.06 -34.12 27.60
N SER A 393 -20.72 -35.41 27.64
CA SER A 393 -21.62 -36.44 28.15
C SER A 393 -21.56 -36.47 29.68
N LEU A 394 -22.56 -35.85 30.32
CA LEU A 394 -22.69 -35.77 31.77
C LEU A 394 -23.33 -37.04 32.34
N HIS A 395 -22.65 -37.65 33.29
CA HIS A 395 -23.14 -38.75 34.11
C HIS A 395 -23.10 -38.34 35.58
N TRP A 396 -24.05 -38.81 36.38
CA TRP A 396 -24.07 -38.52 37.80
C TRP A 396 -24.62 -39.70 38.60
N ARG A 397 -24.19 -39.80 39.86
CA ARG A 397 -24.72 -40.76 40.84
C ARG A 397 -24.79 -40.14 42.23
N GLU A 398 -25.73 -40.59 43.05
CA GLU A 398 -25.75 -40.23 44.48
C GLU A 398 -24.77 -41.13 45.25
N VAL A 399 -23.87 -40.52 46.01
CA VAL A 399 -22.85 -41.24 46.80
C VAL A 399 -23.23 -41.33 48.27
N SER A 400 -23.81 -40.26 48.83
CA SER A 400 -24.27 -40.23 50.22
C SER A 400 -25.15 -39.04 50.52
N SER A 401 -26.35 -39.26 51.08
CA SER A 401 -27.11 -38.22 51.79
C SER A 401 -27.34 -36.92 51.00
N GLY A 402 -27.69 -37.01 49.71
CA GLY A 402 -27.85 -35.84 48.84
C GLY A 402 -26.55 -35.28 48.25
N ARG A 403 -25.41 -35.97 48.41
CA ARG A 403 -24.17 -35.66 47.70
C ARG A 403 -24.14 -36.38 46.36
N LEU A 404 -24.12 -35.60 45.28
CA LEU A 404 -23.98 -36.10 43.92
C LEU A 404 -22.50 -36.08 43.51
N GLU A 405 -22.08 -37.17 42.89
CA GLU A 405 -20.83 -37.26 42.15
C GLU A 405 -21.14 -37.12 40.66
N LEU A 406 -20.41 -36.22 40.01
CA LEU A 406 -20.60 -35.85 38.60
C LEU A 406 -19.35 -36.24 37.84
N GLU A 407 -19.53 -36.98 36.76
CA GLU A 407 -18.47 -37.38 35.84
C GLU A 407 -18.87 -36.96 34.43
N TRP A 408 -17.99 -36.29 33.69
CA TRP A 408 -18.26 -35.91 32.30
C TRP A 408 -17.11 -36.29 31.39
N GLN A 409 -17.46 -36.61 30.14
CA GLN A 409 -16.49 -36.96 29.11
C GLN A 409 -16.69 -36.10 27.87
N HIS A 410 -15.59 -35.89 27.15
CA HIS A 410 -15.57 -35.11 25.93
C HIS A 410 -14.93 -35.93 24.82
N GLN A 411 -15.42 -35.79 23.57
CA GLN A 411 -14.86 -36.51 22.42
C GLN A 411 -13.39 -36.11 22.17
N SER A 412 -13.07 -34.83 22.40
CA SER A 412 -11.71 -34.30 22.34
C SER A 412 -11.01 -34.47 23.68
N SER A 413 -9.93 -35.25 23.72
CA SER A 413 -9.20 -35.60 24.96
C SER A 413 -8.55 -34.41 25.66
N TRP A 414 -8.15 -33.36 24.92
CA TRP A 414 -7.56 -32.15 25.49
C TRP A 414 -8.58 -31.24 26.18
N ALA A 415 -9.86 -31.28 25.73
CA ALA A 415 -10.88 -30.35 26.21
C ALA A 415 -11.20 -30.56 27.70
N ALA A 416 -11.11 -31.79 28.20
CA ALA A 416 -11.36 -32.13 29.60
C ALA A 416 -10.50 -31.33 30.59
N GLN A 417 -9.27 -30.97 30.20
CA GLN A 417 -8.26 -30.39 31.11
C GLN A 417 -8.14 -28.87 30.98
N GLU A 418 -8.39 -28.34 29.78
CA GLU A 418 -8.09 -26.94 29.42
C GLU A 418 -9.36 -26.09 29.29
N THR A 419 -10.51 -26.56 29.77
CA THR A 419 -11.79 -25.87 29.62
C THR A 419 -12.49 -25.65 30.94
N CYS A 420 -13.25 -24.55 31.01
CA CYS A 420 -14.14 -24.26 32.11
C CYS A 420 -15.51 -24.89 31.83
N TYR A 421 -16.11 -25.46 32.87
CA TYR A 421 -17.41 -26.10 32.82
C TYR A 421 -18.41 -25.31 33.64
N GLN A 422 -19.59 -25.09 33.08
CA GLN A 422 -20.73 -24.57 33.82
C GLN A 422 -21.77 -25.67 33.97
N LEU A 423 -22.12 -26.00 35.21
CA LEU A 423 -23.17 -26.96 35.55
C LEU A 423 -24.43 -26.21 35.96
N ARG A 424 -25.56 -26.60 35.37
CA ARG A 424 -26.88 -26.07 35.69
C ARG A 424 -27.78 -27.21 36.18
N TYR A 425 -28.42 -27.04 37.34
CA TYR A 425 -29.28 -28.06 37.95
C TYR A 425 -30.51 -27.45 38.63
N THR A 426 -31.60 -28.23 38.70
CA THR A 426 -32.83 -27.85 39.40
C THR A 426 -33.41 -29.07 40.12
N GLY A 427 -34.23 -28.82 41.14
CA GLY A 427 -35.04 -29.86 41.77
C GLY A 427 -36.27 -30.19 40.94
N GLU A 428 -36.81 -31.39 41.11
CA GLU A 428 -38.05 -31.78 40.43
C GLU A 428 -39.20 -30.82 40.80
N GLY A 429 -39.92 -30.33 39.78
CA GLY A 429 -41.05 -29.39 39.96
C GLY A 429 -40.65 -27.94 40.27
N ARG A 430 -39.36 -27.58 40.18
CA ARG A 430 -38.85 -26.22 40.41
C ARG A 430 -38.41 -25.52 39.13
N GLU A 431 -38.80 -24.26 38.96
CA GLU A 431 -38.35 -23.41 37.85
C GLU A 431 -37.03 -22.68 38.15
N ASP A 432 -36.59 -22.65 39.42
CA ASP A 432 -35.34 -22.03 39.84
C ASP A 432 -34.13 -22.91 39.54
N TRP A 433 -33.44 -22.61 38.45
CA TRP A 433 -32.16 -23.23 38.12
C TRP A 433 -31.02 -22.64 38.94
N LYS A 434 -30.16 -23.50 39.46
CA LYS A 434 -28.88 -23.14 40.07
C LYS A 434 -27.76 -23.37 39.08
N GLU A 435 -26.78 -22.48 39.08
CA GLU A 435 -25.60 -22.54 38.22
C GLU A 435 -24.33 -22.56 39.07
N THR A 436 -23.36 -23.37 38.68
CA THR A 436 -22.03 -23.43 39.28
C THR A 436 -20.98 -23.59 38.18
N GLU A 437 -19.80 -23.02 38.38
CA GLU A 437 -18.70 -23.07 37.44
C GLU A 437 -17.52 -23.86 38.03
N ALA A 438 -16.83 -24.63 37.20
CA ALA A 438 -15.65 -25.40 37.53
C ALA A 438 -14.60 -25.25 36.41
N CYS A 439 -13.49 -24.57 36.71
CA CYS A 439 -12.34 -24.49 35.84
C CYS A 439 -11.17 -25.28 36.46
N PHE A 440 -10.56 -26.18 35.70
CA PHE A 440 -9.42 -26.97 36.19
C PHE A 440 -8.08 -26.21 36.17
N VAL A 441 -8.05 -25.00 35.61
CA VAL A 441 -6.85 -24.16 35.63
C VAL A 441 -6.64 -23.60 37.04
N ALA A 442 -5.57 -24.08 37.67
CA ALA A 442 -5.08 -23.63 38.96
C ALA A 442 -5.01 -22.10 39.04
N LEU A 443 -5.50 -21.56 40.16
CA LEU A 443 -5.13 -20.26 40.70
C LEU A 443 -3.60 -20.20 40.89
N ALA A 444 -2.86 -19.92 39.84
CA ALA A 444 -1.66 -19.11 39.96
C ALA A 444 -2.11 -17.66 39.77
N SER A 445 -2.44 -17.02 40.88
CA SER A 445 -2.50 -15.56 40.99
C SER A 445 -1.16 -14.98 40.55
N ARG A 446 -0.99 -14.74 39.25
CA ARG A 446 -0.09 -13.68 38.80
C ARG A 446 -0.80 -12.37 39.16
N PRO A 447 -0.15 -11.47 39.92
CA PRO A 447 -0.74 -10.19 40.22
C PRO A 447 -1.10 -9.50 38.90
N THR A 448 -2.27 -8.87 38.88
CA THR A 448 -2.68 -7.94 37.84
C THR A 448 -1.48 -7.10 37.41
N PRO A 449 -1.01 -7.17 36.16
CA PRO A 449 -0.41 -5.99 35.60
C PRO A 449 -1.57 -5.01 35.54
N GLY A 450 -1.56 -3.99 36.40
CA GLY A 450 -2.33 -2.77 36.13
C GLY A 450 -2.10 -2.32 34.68
N PRO A 451 -2.97 -1.46 34.12
CA PRO A 451 -2.91 -1.08 32.72
C PRO A 451 -1.47 -0.74 32.36
N ARG A 452 -0.78 -1.62 31.62
CA ARG A 452 0.51 -1.25 31.07
C ARG A 452 0.17 -0.15 30.09
N PRO A 453 0.80 1.04 30.22
CA PRO A 453 0.62 2.06 29.22
C PRO A 453 0.91 1.42 27.87
N VAL A 454 -0.02 1.58 26.93
CA VAL A 454 0.25 1.46 25.51
C VAL A 454 1.61 2.13 25.31
N PRO A 455 2.64 1.46 24.74
CA PRO A 455 3.82 2.19 24.36
C PRO A 455 3.38 3.15 23.26
N GLN A 456 3.01 4.37 23.67
CA GLN A 456 3.18 5.55 22.85
C GLN A 456 4.67 5.53 22.50
N ARG A 457 4.99 4.97 21.34
CA ARG A 457 6.30 5.20 20.74
C ARG A 457 6.29 6.66 20.35
N HIS A 458 6.65 7.50 21.31
CA HIS A 458 7.18 8.81 21.02
C HIS A 458 8.46 8.59 20.20
N CYS A 459 8.34 8.72 18.89
CA CYS A 459 9.45 9.07 18.03
C CYS A 459 9.84 10.52 18.36
N SER A 460 10.56 10.72 19.46
CA SER A 460 11.27 11.98 19.69
C SER A 460 12.62 11.92 18.97
N PRO A 461 13.04 13.02 18.33
CA PRO A 461 14.28 13.07 17.57
C PRO A 461 15.46 13.04 18.53
N LYS A 462 16.43 12.15 18.30
CA LYS A 462 17.77 12.35 18.86
C LYS A 462 18.60 13.05 17.81
N SER A 463 18.89 14.31 18.13
CA SER A 463 20.00 15.11 17.65
C SER A 463 21.30 14.29 17.61
N PHE A 464 21.94 14.27 16.46
CA PHE A 464 23.39 14.51 16.31
C PHE A 464 23.61 15.25 14.99
#